data_AF-A0A4Q3I5Z9-F1
#
_entry.id   AF-A0A4Q3I5Z9-F1
#
_cell.length_a   1.000
_cell.length_b   1.000
_cell.length_c   1.000
_cell.angle_alpha   90.00
_cell.angle_beta   90.00
_cell.angle_gamma   90.00
#
_symmetry.space_group_name_H-M   'P 1'
#
loop_
_entity.id
_entity.type
_entity.pdbx_description
1 polymer ?
#
loop_
_entity_poly.entity_id
_entity_poly.type
_entity_poly.pdbx_seq_one_letter_code
_entity_poly.pdbx_strand_id
1 'polypeptide(L)' 'PDRRWVFWQYSGSGLSQGVEGKIDLNVFRGGEGDWHDWVARN' A
#
# COMPACT_ATOMS: atom_id res chain seq x y z
N PRO A 1 -4.41 5.60 -20.26
CA PRO A 1 -3.12 6.32 -20.04
C PRO A 1 -3.37 7.48 -19.06
N ASP A 2 -2.41 7.86 -18.22
CA ASP A 2 -2.46 9.04 -17.31
C ASP A 2 -3.23 8.94 -15.99
N ARG A 3 -3.86 7.80 -15.67
CA ARG A 3 -4.41 7.60 -14.32
C ARG A 3 -3.26 7.33 -13.34
N ARG A 4 -3.10 8.20 -12.35
CA ARG A 4 -2.19 7.98 -11.23
C ARG A 4 -2.67 6.77 -10.41
N TRP A 5 -1.75 5.88 -10.08
CA TRP A 5 -1.99 4.77 -9.16
C TRP A 5 -2.21 5.32 -7.72
N VAL A 6 -2.96 4.58 -6.90
CA VAL A 6 -3.22 4.91 -5.49
C VAL A 6 -2.41 3.99 -4.58
N PHE A 7 -2.38 2.71 -4.92
CA PHE A 7 -1.48 1.74 -4.32
C PHE A 7 -0.60 1.10 -5.38
N TRP A 8 0.60 0.70 -4.97
CA TRP A 8 1.47 -0.13 -5.76
C TRP A 8 1.95 -1.32 -4.93
N GLN A 9 1.63 -2.53 -5.41
CA GLN A 9 2.26 -3.74 -4.93
C GLN A 9 3.65 -3.84 -5.52
N TYR A 10 4.68 -3.69 -4.69
CA TYR A 10 6.06 -3.70 -5.16
C TYR A 10 6.76 -5.05 -4.90
N SER A 11 6.14 -5.96 -4.14
CA SER A 11 6.63 -7.32 -3.93
C SER A 11 5.49 -8.27 -3.57
N GLY A 12 5.54 -9.50 -4.10
CA GLY A 12 4.68 -10.63 -3.69
C GLY A 12 5.42 -11.67 -2.83
N SER A 13 6.58 -11.32 -2.30
CA SER A 13 7.45 -12.22 -1.53
C SER A 13 7.93 -11.62 -0.22
N GLY A 14 7.19 -10.64 0.31
CA GLY A 14 7.50 -10.01 1.58
C GLY A 14 7.46 -11.01 2.73
N LEU A 15 8.25 -10.73 3.76
CA LEU A 15 8.23 -11.41 5.05
C LEU A 15 7.91 -10.37 6.12
N SER A 16 6.92 -10.65 6.98
CA SER A 16 6.57 -9.78 8.10
C SER A 16 6.55 -10.57 9.39
N GLN A 17 7.02 -9.95 10.47
CA GLN A 17 6.95 -10.54 11.79
C GLN A 17 5.47 -10.62 12.20
N GLY A 18 4.94 -11.84 12.31
CA GLY A 18 3.53 -12.09 12.68
C GLY A 18 2.69 -12.81 11.62
N VAL A 19 3.23 -13.07 10.43
CA VAL A 19 2.58 -13.92 9.41
C VAL A 19 3.56 -14.98 8.93
N GLU A 20 3.14 -16.24 8.94
CA GLU A 20 3.92 -17.31 8.32
C GLU A 20 3.73 -17.31 6.80
N GLY A 21 4.83 -17.37 6.06
CA GLY A 21 4.84 -17.41 4.60
C GLY A 21 5.10 -16.06 3.93
N LYS A 22 4.99 -16.06 2.60
CA LYS A 22 5.20 -14.88 1.76
C LYS A 22 3.92 -14.04 1.71
N ILE A 23 4.08 -12.72 1.80
CA ILE A 23 2.98 -11.76 1.73
C ILE A 23 3.23 -10.70 0.67
N ASP A 24 2.14 -10.06 0.25
CA ASP A 24 2.19 -8.91 -0.63
C ASP A 24 2.58 -7.65 0.14
N LEU A 25 3.55 -6.91 -0.39
CA LEU A 25 3.95 -5.61 0.14
C LEU A 25 3.46 -4.51 -0.81
N ASN A 26 2.71 -3.58 -0.23
CA ASN A 26 2.09 -2.48 -0.95
C ASN A 26 2.51 -1.15 -0.33
N VAL A 27 2.61 -0.12 -1.17
CA VAL A 27 2.77 1.28 -0.73
C VAL A 27 1.61 2.13 -1.20
N PHE A 28 1.20 3.07 -0.38
CA PHE A 28 0.24 4.12 -0.74
C PHE A 28 0.96 5.30 -1.41
N ARG A 29 0.31 5.92 -2.39
CA ARG A 29 0.83 7.11 -3.09
C ARG A 29 0.57 8.40 -2.30
N GLY A 30 1.32 8.64 -1.23
CA GLY A 30 1.19 9.87 -0.45
C GLY A 30 1.92 9.79 0.89
N GLY A 31 1.88 10.90 1.64
CA GLY A 31 2.31 10.91 3.03
C GLY A 31 1.21 10.40 3.98
N GLU A 32 1.52 10.40 5.28
CA GLU A 32 0.56 9.99 6.31
C GLU A 32 -0.70 10.87 6.33
N GLY A 33 -0.55 12.19 6.15
CA GLY A 33 -1.71 13.11 6.07
C GLY A 33 -2.63 12.78 4.89
N ASP A 34 -2.05 12.50 3.72
CA ASP A 34 -2.82 12.09 2.53
C ASP A 34 -3.55 10.76 2.76
N TRP A 35 -2.95 9.87 3.54
CA TRP A 35 -3.55 8.59 3.93
C TRP A 35 -4.79 8.79 4.80
N HIS A 36 -4.69 9.58 5.87
CA HIS A 36 -5.83 9.88 6.75
C HIS A 36 -6.97 10.55 5.98
N ASP A 37 -6.64 11.52 5.11
CA ASP A 37 -7.61 12.18 4.24
C ASP A 37 -8.29 11.20 3.27
N TRP A 38 -7.52 10.25 2.70
CA TRP A 38 -8.06 9.25 1.78
C TRP A 38 -9.00 8.28 2.48
N VAL A 39 -8.63 7.78 3.66
CA VAL A 39 -9.47 6.88 4.48
C VAL A 39 -10.74 7.59 4.96
N ALA A 40 -10.69 8.87 5.30
CA ALA A 40 -11.88 9.60 5.74
C ALA A 40 -12.91 9.87 4.62
N ARG A 41 -12.47 9.85 3.36
CA ARG A 41 -13.31 10.17 2.19
C ARG A 41 -13.91 8.94 1.51
N ASN A 42 -13.46 7.73 1.84
CA ASN A 42 -13.87 6.46 1.21
C ASN A 42 -14.37 5.48 2.26
#